data_AF-A0A9D8G2X0-F1
#
_entry.id   AF-A0A9D8G2X0-F1
#
_cell.length_a   1.000
_cell.length_b   1.000
_cell.length_c   1.000
_cell.angle_alpha   90.00
_cell.angle_beta   90.00
_cell.angle_gamma   90.00
#
_symmetry.space_group_name_H-M   'P 1'
#
loop_
_entity.id
_entity.type
_entity.pdbx_description
1 polymer ?
#
loop_
_entity_poly.entity_id
_entity_poly.type
_entity_poly.pdbx_seq_one_letter_code
_entity_poly.pdbx_strand_id
1 'polypeptide(L)'
;MQERQGGAILLPPGCVPPLQLGRVRTQAAVAQGGPEKECVMNETILDLINQILAEHAMVRKNTEEMEKTAHDVDLASQLELAKGKVSRGEAPQQVVIDDLTALSSKFVGRLKVHFDREEAMLVDALKRPEGKPYASAIDVLRVEHTELMSRIAQLKEKIAELSSPGLTVESRRNKASALRVFLAQTRTLLEDHADRETLLFEKIRSVLSQK
;
A
#
# COMPACT_ATOMS: atom_id res chain seq x y z
N MET A 1 -38.62 -47.68 31.85
CA MET A 1 -38.09 -47.61 30.47
C MET A 1 -37.80 -46.14 30.21
N GLN A 2 -36.55 -45.66 30.17
CA GLN A 2 -35.62 -45.72 29.01
C GLN A 2 -36.36 -45.25 27.75
N GLU A 3 -35.97 -44.18 27.05
CA GLU A 3 -34.62 -43.81 26.65
C GLU A 3 -34.37 -42.29 26.56
N ARG A 4 -33.07 -41.97 26.57
CA ARG A 4 -32.45 -40.66 26.39
C ARG A 4 -32.43 -40.28 24.91
N GLN A 5 -32.63 -39.01 24.59
CA GLN A 5 -31.97 -38.39 23.45
C GLN A 5 -31.24 -37.14 23.92
N GLY A 6 -29.92 -37.18 23.79
CA GLY A 6 -29.02 -36.05 23.99
C GLY A 6 -28.92 -35.26 22.69
N GLY A 7 -29.12 -33.95 22.79
CA GLY A 7 -28.79 -32.97 21.75
C GLY A 7 -27.77 -32.00 22.31
N ALA A 8 -26.60 -31.97 21.69
CA ALA A 8 -25.43 -31.20 22.09
C ALA A 8 -25.65 -29.69 21.91
N ILE A 9 -25.24 -28.91 22.92
CA ILE A 9 -25.10 -27.45 22.79
C ILE A 9 -23.68 -27.18 22.26
N LEU A 10 -23.62 -26.65 21.04
CA LEU A 10 -22.42 -26.01 20.49
C LEU A 10 -22.05 -24.81 21.36
N LEU A 11 -20.87 -24.85 22.00
CA LEU A 11 -20.21 -23.67 22.54
C LEU A 11 -19.25 -23.10 21.49
N PRO A 12 -19.19 -21.77 21.31
CA PRO A 12 -18.20 -21.14 20.45
C PRO A 12 -16.79 -21.24 21.05
N PRO A 13 -15.73 -21.41 20.23
CA PRO A 13 -14.36 -21.38 20.72
C PRO A 13 -13.91 -19.94 21.04
N GLY A 14 -13.31 -19.71 22.22
CA GLY A 14 -12.33 -18.63 22.37
C GLY A 14 -12.23 -17.85 23.68
N CYS A 15 -13.14 -17.99 24.65
CA CYS A 15 -12.98 -17.33 25.97
C CYS A 15 -12.57 -18.34 27.05
N VAL A 16 -11.37 -18.18 27.60
CA VAL A 16 -10.89 -18.90 28.79
C VAL A 16 -10.97 -17.98 30.01
N PRO A 17 -11.55 -18.43 31.15
CA PRO A 17 -11.59 -17.66 32.39
C PRO A 17 -10.27 -17.74 33.20
N PRO A 18 -10.06 -16.86 34.19
CA PRO A 18 -8.77 -16.67 34.85
C PRO A 18 -8.55 -17.68 35.99
N LEU A 19 -7.30 -18.12 36.18
CA LEU A 19 -6.86 -18.85 37.37
C LEU A 19 -6.09 -17.91 38.31
N GLN A 20 -6.51 -17.92 39.58
CA GLN A 20 -5.97 -17.11 40.66
C GLN A 20 -4.66 -17.64 41.24
N LEU A 21 -3.75 -16.68 41.48
CA LEU A 21 -2.85 -16.47 42.64
C LEU A 21 -2.12 -17.65 43.29
N GLY A 22 -0.79 -17.60 43.18
CA GLY A 22 0.16 -18.24 44.08
C GLY A 22 1.42 -17.37 44.29
N ARG A 23 1.51 -16.77 45.49
CA ARG A 23 2.68 -16.24 46.24
C ARG A 23 3.96 -15.76 45.52
N VAL A 24 4.23 -14.46 45.75
CA VAL A 24 5.47 -13.83 46.27
C VAL A 24 6.81 -14.51 45.96
N ARG A 25 7.58 -13.88 45.06
CA ARG A 25 9.02 -13.67 45.24
C ARG A 25 9.40 -12.32 44.64
N THR A 26 9.77 -11.39 45.51
CA THR A 26 10.57 -10.22 45.17
C THR A 26 11.89 -10.68 44.57
N GLN A 27 12.09 -10.45 43.28
CA GLN A 27 13.40 -10.25 42.71
C GLN A 27 13.34 -9.01 41.86
N ALA A 28 14.19 -8.05 42.21
CA ALA A 28 14.51 -6.91 41.38
C ALA A 28 15.04 -7.44 40.04
N ALA A 29 14.22 -7.31 38.99
CA ALA A 29 14.69 -7.52 37.63
C ALA A 29 15.55 -6.31 37.27
N VAL A 30 16.85 -6.46 37.50
CA VAL A 30 17.88 -5.68 36.85
C VAL A 30 17.59 -5.71 35.35
N ALA A 31 17.46 -4.53 34.74
CA ALA A 31 17.32 -4.34 33.30
C ALA A 31 18.61 -4.82 32.61
N GLN A 32 18.74 -6.13 32.42
CA GLN A 32 19.72 -6.72 31.51
C GLN A 32 19.10 -6.73 30.12
N GLY A 33 19.33 -5.66 29.36
CA GLY A 33 19.25 -5.71 27.91
C GLY A 33 20.38 -6.60 27.41
N GLY A 34 20.14 -7.92 27.37
CA GLY A 34 21.10 -8.89 26.86
C GLY A 34 21.18 -8.89 25.32
N PRO A 35 22.31 -9.38 24.75
CA PRO A 35 22.56 -9.45 23.30
C PRO A 35 21.52 -10.29 22.53
N GLU A 36 20.80 -11.18 23.21
CA GLU A 36 19.74 -12.01 22.62
C GLU A 36 18.53 -11.19 22.15
N LYS A 37 18.17 -10.09 22.84
CA LYS A 37 17.09 -9.19 22.40
C LYS A 37 17.49 -8.39 21.16
N GLU A 38 18.77 -8.08 21.03
CA GLU A 38 19.31 -7.34 19.90
C GLU A 38 19.33 -8.21 18.64
N CYS A 39 19.69 -9.49 18.77
CA CYS A 39 19.73 -10.47 17.68
C CYS A 39 18.33 -10.77 17.09
N VAL A 40 17.32 -11.05 17.93
CA VAL A 40 15.94 -11.33 17.47
C VAL A 40 15.28 -10.11 16.80
N MET A 41 15.58 -8.91 17.30
CA MET A 41 15.08 -7.66 16.71
C MET A 41 15.78 -7.32 15.38
N ASN A 42 17.02 -7.77 15.17
CA ASN A 42 17.74 -7.58 13.89
C ASN A 42 17.15 -8.44 12.80
N GLU A 43 16.89 -9.71 13.09
CA GLU A 43 16.24 -10.64 12.16
C GLU A 43 14.87 -10.11 11.73
N THR A 44 14.09 -9.57 12.69
CA THR A 44 12.78 -8.96 12.42
C THR A 44 12.85 -7.72 11.49
N ILE A 45 13.85 -6.84 11.66
CA ILE A 45 14.01 -5.65 10.79
C ILE A 45 14.52 -6.04 9.40
N LEU A 46 15.42 -7.02 9.31
CA LEU A 46 15.94 -7.50 8.03
C LEU A 46 14.84 -8.17 7.20
N ASP A 47 13.94 -8.93 7.85
CA ASP A 47 12.76 -9.51 7.20
C ASP A 47 11.80 -8.42 6.69
N LEU A 48 11.58 -7.37 7.48
CA LEU A 48 10.78 -6.21 7.06
C LEU A 48 11.38 -5.49 5.86
N ILE A 49 12.69 -5.29 5.83
CA ILE A 49 13.39 -4.71 4.67
C ILE A 49 13.16 -5.57 3.41
N ASN A 50 13.35 -6.89 3.52
CA ASN A 50 13.12 -7.78 2.38
C ASN A 50 11.65 -7.75 1.90
N GLN A 51 10.71 -7.65 2.84
CA GLN A 51 9.29 -7.50 2.53
C GLN A 51 9.02 -6.18 1.77
N ILE A 52 9.54 -5.05 2.24
CA ILE A 52 9.37 -3.73 1.62
C ILE A 52 9.95 -3.73 0.19
N LEU A 53 11.13 -4.30 -0.01
CA LEU A 53 11.74 -4.44 -1.34
C LEU A 53 10.86 -5.26 -2.31
N ALA A 54 10.22 -6.33 -1.81
CA ALA A 54 9.26 -7.10 -2.61
C ALA A 54 7.98 -6.30 -2.92
N GLU A 55 7.55 -5.44 -2.00
CA GLU A 55 6.40 -4.56 -2.18
C GLU A 55 6.65 -3.48 -3.24
N HIS A 56 7.86 -2.92 -3.36
CA HIS A 56 8.23 -2.00 -4.45
C HIS A 56 7.96 -2.61 -5.83
N ALA A 57 8.32 -3.89 -6.03
CA ALA A 57 8.06 -4.58 -7.29
C ALA A 57 6.55 -4.69 -7.58
N MET A 58 5.73 -4.92 -6.55
CA MET A 58 4.28 -4.95 -6.69
C MET A 58 3.69 -3.56 -6.96
N VAL A 59 4.23 -2.50 -6.35
CA VAL A 59 3.81 -1.11 -6.61
C VAL A 59 4.03 -0.77 -8.09
N ARG A 60 5.21 -1.07 -8.64
CA ARG A 60 5.52 -0.86 -10.07
C ARG A 60 4.54 -1.61 -10.99
N LYS A 61 4.29 -2.89 -10.72
CA LYS A 61 3.36 -3.68 -11.52
C LYS A 61 1.94 -3.10 -11.51
N ASN A 62 1.46 -2.64 -10.35
CA ASN A 62 0.12 -2.07 -10.23
C ASN A 62 0.01 -0.71 -10.96
N THR A 63 1.05 0.12 -10.92
CA THR A 63 1.05 1.41 -11.64
C THR A 63 1.11 1.21 -13.15
N GLU A 64 1.87 0.24 -13.64
CA GLU A 64 1.86 -0.17 -15.05
C GLU A 64 0.47 -0.65 -15.51
N GLU A 65 -0.21 -1.47 -14.69
CA GLU A 65 -1.57 -1.94 -14.99
C GLU A 65 -2.58 -0.79 -15.05
N MET A 66 -2.45 0.20 -14.15
CA MET A 66 -3.27 1.41 -14.17
C MET A 66 -3.01 2.29 -15.40
N GLU A 67 -1.75 2.47 -15.79
CA GLU A 67 -1.38 3.21 -17.00
C GLU A 67 -1.97 2.54 -18.25
N LYS A 68 -1.86 1.22 -18.34
CA LYS A 68 -2.45 0.44 -19.44
C LYS A 68 -3.97 0.60 -19.49
N THR A 69 -4.65 0.50 -18.36
CA THR A 69 -6.11 0.66 -18.30
C THR A 69 -6.53 2.08 -18.72
N ALA A 70 -5.78 3.11 -18.33
CA ALA A 70 -6.05 4.48 -18.78
C ALA A 70 -5.79 4.68 -20.27
N HIS A 71 -4.81 3.99 -20.85
CA HIS A 71 -4.63 3.94 -22.30
C HIS A 71 -5.84 3.28 -22.99
N ASP A 72 -6.40 2.20 -22.41
CA ASP A 72 -7.59 1.55 -22.95
C ASP A 72 -8.84 2.47 -22.88
N VAL A 73 -8.97 3.31 -21.85
CA VAL A 73 -9.99 4.37 -21.78
C VAL A 73 -9.83 5.39 -22.92
N ASP A 74 -8.60 5.82 -23.19
CA ASP A 74 -8.33 6.73 -24.31
C ASP A 74 -8.73 6.08 -25.63
N LEU A 75 -8.28 4.85 -25.90
CA LEU A 75 -8.63 4.10 -27.10
C LEU A 75 -10.14 3.92 -27.29
N ALA A 76 -10.86 3.56 -26.22
CA ALA A 76 -12.32 3.45 -26.23
C ALA A 76 -12.97 4.79 -26.63
N SER A 77 -12.46 5.89 -26.09
CA SER A 77 -12.93 7.24 -26.44
C SER A 77 -12.66 7.60 -27.91
N GLN A 78 -11.54 7.15 -28.49
CA GLN A 78 -11.26 7.36 -29.91
C GLN A 78 -12.20 6.55 -30.82
N LEU A 79 -12.51 5.31 -30.43
CA LEU A 79 -13.43 4.46 -31.17
C LEU A 79 -14.87 5.00 -31.19
N GLU A 80 -15.32 5.62 -30.09
CA GLU A 80 -16.63 6.28 -30.03
C GLU A 80 -16.72 7.47 -30.99
N LEU A 81 -15.66 8.27 -31.11
CA LEU A 81 -15.58 9.35 -32.10
C LEU A 81 -15.66 8.80 -33.52
N ALA A 82 -14.90 7.73 -33.82
CA ALA A 82 -14.82 7.15 -35.14
C ALA A 82 -16.14 6.49 -35.60
N LYS A 83 -16.91 5.91 -34.67
CA LYS A 83 -18.14 5.16 -34.98
C LYS A 83 -19.41 6.01 -35.03
N GLY A 84 -19.39 7.27 -34.57
CA GLY A 84 -20.56 8.16 -34.62
C GLY A 84 -21.79 7.59 -33.88
N LYS A 85 -21.86 7.80 -32.56
CA LYS A 85 -22.95 7.36 -31.65
C LYS A 85 -23.26 5.86 -31.69
N VAL A 86 -22.54 5.10 -30.86
CA VAL A 86 -22.87 3.70 -30.55
C VAL A 86 -24.21 3.64 -29.79
N SER A 87 -25.05 2.66 -30.14
CA SER A 87 -26.41 2.47 -29.61
C SER A 87 -26.46 1.90 -28.18
N ARG A 88 -27.62 2.10 -27.54
CA ARG A 88 -28.03 1.73 -26.16
C ARG A 88 -27.58 0.32 -25.72
N GLY A 89 -26.48 0.30 -24.98
CA GLY A 89 -26.03 -0.69 -24.00
C GLY A 89 -25.12 0.07 -23.00
N GLU A 90 -24.63 -0.56 -21.92
CA GLU A 90 -23.51 0.05 -21.19
C GLU A 90 -22.40 0.33 -22.20
N ALA A 91 -22.04 1.60 -22.36
CA ALA A 91 -21.01 1.98 -23.30
C ALA A 91 -19.73 1.24 -22.87
N PRO A 92 -19.01 0.54 -23.77
CA PRO A 92 -17.77 -0.15 -23.44
C PRO A 92 -16.81 0.73 -22.63
N GLN A 93 -16.86 2.05 -22.85
CA GLN A 93 -16.12 3.06 -22.11
C GLN A 93 -16.45 3.15 -20.62
N GLN A 94 -17.72 3.03 -20.20
CA GLN A 94 -18.09 3.11 -18.78
C GLN A 94 -17.51 1.93 -18.00
N VAL A 95 -17.54 0.73 -18.59
CA VAL A 95 -16.91 -0.46 -18.02
C VAL A 95 -15.42 -0.22 -17.78
N VAL A 96 -14.69 0.34 -18.75
CA VAL A 96 -13.24 0.63 -18.58
C VAL A 96 -13.00 1.72 -17.51
N ILE A 97 -13.88 2.73 -17.40
CA ILE A 97 -13.77 3.76 -16.35
C ILE A 97 -14.03 3.16 -14.96
N ASP A 98 -14.99 2.25 -14.84
CA ASP A 98 -15.31 1.56 -13.58
C ASP A 98 -14.15 0.65 -13.15
N ASP A 99 -13.55 -0.08 -14.11
CA ASP A 99 -12.34 -0.88 -13.87
C ASP A 99 -11.17 -0.01 -13.40
N LEU A 100 -10.94 1.13 -14.05
CA LEU A 100 -9.90 2.09 -13.64
C LEU A 100 -10.17 2.67 -12.25
N THR A 101 -11.43 2.92 -11.92
CA THR A 101 -11.85 3.40 -10.59
C THR A 101 -11.56 2.34 -9.52
N ALA A 102 -11.90 1.08 -9.79
CA ALA A 102 -11.65 -0.04 -8.88
C ALA A 102 -10.14 -0.29 -8.68
N LEU A 103 -9.37 -0.31 -9.77
CA LEU A 103 -7.91 -0.45 -9.73
C LEU A 103 -7.27 0.69 -8.92
N SER A 104 -7.64 1.93 -9.20
CA SER A 104 -7.10 3.10 -8.48
C SER A 104 -7.39 3.03 -6.98
N SER A 105 -8.62 2.65 -6.59
CA SER A 105 -9.00 2.55 -5.17
C SER A 105 -8.21 1.47 -4.43
N LYS A 106 -8.03 0.31 -5.07
CA LYS A 106 -7.21 -0.78 -4.53
C LYS A 106 -5.74 -0.37 -4.41
N PHE A 107 -5.22 0.34 -5.41
CA PHE A 107 -3.85 0.85 -5.40
C PHE A 107 -3.62 1.85 -4.26
N VAL A 108 -4.51 2.83 -4.09
CA VAL A 108 -4.44 3.83 -2.99
C VAL A 108 -4.36 3.15 -1.63
N GLY A 109 -5.23 2.17 -1.38
CA GLY A 109 -5.26 1.45 -0.11
C GLY A 109 -3.95 0.68 0.16
N ARG A 110 -3.40 0.03 -0.87
CA ARG A 110 -2.13 -0.69 -0.76
C ARG A 110 -0.95 0.24 -0.54
N LEU A 111 -0.88 1.34 -1.28
CA LEU A 111 0.21 2.31 -1.17
C LEU A 111 0.23 2.97 0.21
N LYS A 112 -0.94 3.30 0.77
CA LYS A 112 -1.03 3.82 2.14
C LYS A 112 -0.48 2.83 3.17
N VAL A 113 -0.89 1.56 3.08
CA VAL A 113 -0.43 0.51 4.02
C VAL A 113 1.08 0.28 3.90
N HIS A 114 1.62 0.39 2.69
CA HIS A 114 3.05 0.29 2.42
C HIS A 114 3.82 1.44 3.09
N PHE A 115 3.44 2.70 2.82
CA PHE A 115 4.06 3.88 3.45
C PHE A 115 3.96 3.86 4.98
N ASP A 116 2.79 3.49 5.54
CA ASP A 116 2.61 3.38 6.99
C ASP A 116 3.60 2.36 7.59
N ARG A 117 3.89 1.26 6.88
CA ARG A 117 4.83 0.21 7.33
C ARG A 117 6.27 0.69 7.26
N GLU A 118 6.65 1.35 6.17
CA GLU A 118 8.00 1.90 6.00
C GLU A 118 8.32 2.91 7.08
N GLU A 119 7.41 3.84 7.33
CA GLU A 119 7.57 4.85 8.37
C GLU A 119 7.67 4.24 9.76
N ALA A 120 6.85 3.23 10.08
CA ALA A 120 6.92 2.53 11.35
C ALA A 120 8.27 1.81 11.53
N MET A 121 8.72 1.10 10.50
CA MET A 121 10.02 0.40 10.51
C MET A 121 11.18 1.38 10.66
N LEU A 122 11.17 2.47 9.90
CA LEU A 122 12.19 3.51 9.93
C LEU A 122 12.28 4.19 11.31
N VAL A 123 11.14 4.47 11.94
CA VAL A 123 11.10 4.98 13.33
C VAL A 123 11.73 3.98 14.30
N ASP A 124 11.47 2.70 14.15
CA ASP A 124 12.08 1.66 15.00
C ASP A 124 13.59 1.53 14.76
N ALA A 125 14.06 1.70 13.52
CA ALA A 125 15.48 1.77 13.22
C ALA A 125 16.16 2.98 13.86
N LEU A 126 15.50 4.16 13.89
CA LEU A 126 16.04 5.38 14.52
C LEU A 126 16.21 5.33 16.03
N LYS A 127 15.46 4.46 16.73
CA LYS A 127 15.61 4.30 18.19
C LYS A 127 17.00 3.80 18.57
N ARG A 128 17.79 3.32 17.60
CA ARG A 128 19.13 2.77 17.78
C ARG A 128 20.20 3.82 17.55
N PRO A 129 21.34 3.76 18.25
CA PRO A 129 22.48 4.66 18.01
C PRO A 129 22.91 4.70 16.53
N GLU A 130 22.91 3.56 15.86
CA GLU A 130 23.29 3.38 14.46
C GLU A 130 22.26 3.94 13.48
N GLY A 131 21.01 4.09 13.93
CA GLY A 131 19.92 4.67 13.13
C GLY A 131 19.97 6.19 13.05
N LYS A 132 20.56 6.85 14.07
CA LYS A 132 20.58 8.33 14.17
C LYS A 132 21.07 9.07 12.92
N PRO A 133 22.09 8.61 12.17
CA PRO A 133 22.52 9.26 10.93
C PRO A 133 21.45 9.32 9.83
N TYR A 134 20.41 8.49 9.90
CA TYR A 134 19.35 8.40 8.90
C TYR A 134 18.10 9.21 9.25
N ALA A 135 18.09 9.96 10.36
CA ALA A 135 16.90 10.69 10.80
C ALA A 135 16.38 11.69 9.76
N SER A 136 17.29 12.41 9.10
CA SER A 136 16.92 13.36 8.03
C SER A 136 16.36 12.68 6.78
N ALA A 137 16.81 11.44 6.47
CA ALA A 137 16.27 10.69 5.34
C ALA A 137 14.80 10.32 5.55
N ILE A 138 14.41 10.08 6.80
CA ILE A 138 13.02 9.71 7.16
C ILE A 138 12.08 10.91 7.04
N ASP A 139 12.54 12.09 7.44
CA ASP A 139 11.76 13.31 7.25
C ASP A 139 11.55 13.61 5.76
N VAL A 140 12.57 13.37 4.93
CA VAL A 140 12.45 13.48 3.46
C VAL A 140 11.44 12.47 2.92
N LEU A 141 11.53 11.19 3.30
CA LEU A 141 10.59 10.16 2.84
C LEU A 141 9.15 10.46 3.22
N ARG A 142 8.89 10.94 4.43
CA ARG A 142 7.54 11.35 4.85
C ARG A 142 6.95 12.48 4.00
N VAL A 143 7.79 13.44 3.61
CA VAL A 143 7.38 14.51 2.70
C VAL A 143 7.06 13.91 1.32
N GLU A 144 7.91 13.02 0.81
CA GLU A 144 7.67 12.32 -0.46
C GLU A 144 6.38 11.48 -0.41
N HIS A 145 6.13 10.72 0.66
CA HIS A 145 4.88 9.96 0.85
C HIS A 145 3.65 10.86 0.83
N THR A 146 3.72 12.01 1.52
CA THR A 146 2.63 12.99 1.55
C THR A 146 2.34 13.54 0.15
N GLU A 147 3.38 13.87 -0.61
CA GLU A 147 3.25 14.35 -1.99
C GLU A 147 2.66 13.28 -2.91
N LEU A 148 3.16 12.04 -2.83
CA LEU A 148 2.66 10.91 -3.61
C LEU A 148 1.20 10.60 -3.26
N MET A 149 0.82 10.60 -1.99
CA MET A 149 -0.57 10.41 -1.56
C MET A 149 -1.49 11.54 -2.03
N SER A 150 -1.01 12.78 -2.03
CA SER A 150 -1.75 13.93 -2.59
C SER A 150 -1.97 13.76 -4.10
N ARG A 151 -0.94 13.33 -4.83
CA ARG A 151 -1.02 13.05 -6.27
C ARG A 151 -2.00 11.92 -6.59
N ILE A 152 -2.02 10.88 -5.75
CA ILE A 152 -2.96 9.77 -5.86
C ILE A 152 -4.39 10.18 -5.48
N ALA A 153 -4.59 11.15 -4.59
CA ALA A 153 -5.91 11.73 -4.35
C ALA A 153 -6.44 12.46 -5.61
N GLN A 154 -5.59 13.25 -6.27
CA GLN A 154 -5.92 13.93 -7.54
C GLN A 154 -6.27 12.94 -8.65
N LEU A 155 -5.69 11.73 -8.64
CA LEU A 155 -6.05 10.68 -9.60
C LEU A 155 -7.55 10.34 -9.53
N LYS A 156 -8.10 10.20 -8.32
CA LYS A 156 -9.53 9.89 -8.14
C LYS A 156 -10.43 10.97 -8.71
N GLU A 157 -10.06 12.24 -8.50
CA GLU A 157 -10.77 13.38 -9.07
C GLU A 157 -10.76 13.34 -10.60
N LYS A 158 -9.58 13.09 -11.19
CA LYS A 158 -9.43 12.99 -12.66
C LYS A 158 -10.21 11.83 -13.26
N ILE A 159 -10.30 10.70 -12.57
CA ILE A 159 -11.12 9.56 -13.01
C ILE A 159 -12.61 9.92 -12.89
N ALA A 160 -13.04 10.53 -11.79
CA ALA A 160 -14.43 10.95 -11.60
C ALA A 160 -14.87 11.95 -12.68
N GLU A 161 -13.98 12.86 -13.08
CA GLU A 161 -14.23 13.78 -14.19
C GLU A 161 -14.56 13.09 -15.51
N LEU A 162 -14.08 11.87 -15.78
CA LEU A 162 -14.41 11.13 -17.00
C LEU A 162 -15.87 10.66 -17.05
N SER A 163 -16.44 10.42 -15.87
CA SER A 163 -17.83 9.99 -15.69
C SER A 163 -18.81 11.17 -15.55
N SER A 164 -18.33 12.41 -15.65
CA SER A 164 -19.18 13.58 -15.48
C SER A 164 -20.31 13.63 -16.52
N PRO A 165 -21.57 13.81 -16.08
CA PRO A 165 -22.70 13.90 -16.99
C PRO A 165 -22.55 15.13 -17.89
N GLY A 166 -22.98 15.00 -19.16
CA GLY A 166 -22.95 16.10 -20.12
C GLY A 166 -21.59 16.35 -20.81
N LEU A 167 -20.56 15.53 -20.54
CA LEU A 167 -19.33 15.60 -21.32
C LEU A 167 -19.57 15.25 -22.78
N THR A 168 -19.06 16.10 -23.68
CA THR A 168 -18.95 15.76 -25.09
C THR A 168 -17.89 14.67 -25.27
N VAL A 169 -17.99 13.91 -26.36
CA VAL A 169 -17.03 12.84 -26.68
C VAL A 169 -15.60 13.40 -26.80
N GLU A 170 -15.44 14.59 -27.39
CA GLU A 170 -14.15 15.28 -27.50
C GLU A 170 -13.60 15.69 -26.13
N SER A 171 -14.42 16.31 -25.27
CA SER A 171 -13.99 16.68 -23.92
C SER A 171 -13.59 15.47 -23.09
N ARG A 172 -14.32 14.35 -23.22
CA ARG A 172 -13.99 13.10 -22.54
C ARG A 172 -12.66 12.52 -23.04
N ARG A 173 -12.42 12.50 -24.35
CA ARG A 173 -11.13 12.10 -24.93
C ARG A 173 -9.97 12.95 -24.40
N ASN A 174 -10.13 14.27 -24.38
CA ASN A 174 -9.07 15.17 -23.90
C ASN A 174 -8.74 14.88 -22.43
N LYS A 175 -9.75 14.61 -21.60
CA LYS A 175 -9.57 14.19 -20.20
C LYS A 175 -8.90 12.83 -20.09
N ALA A 176 -9.27 11.84 -20.91
CA ALA A 176 -8.66 10.51 -20.91
C ALA A 176 -7.17 10.56 -21.28
N SER A 177 -6.83 11.32 -22.32
CA SER A 177 -5.44 11.57 -22.72
C SER A 177 -4.64 12.27 -21.62
N ALA A 178 -5.21 13.30 -20.99
CA ALA A 178 -4.58 13.99 -19.87
C ALA A 178 -4.38 13.07 -18.65
N LEU A 179 -5.33 12.20 -18.36
CA LEU A 179 -5.24 11.19 -17.31
C LEU A 179 -4.11 10.19 -17.59
N ARG A 180 -3.97 9.73 -18.84
CA ARG A 180 -2.87 8.85 -19.24
C ARG A 180 -1.50 9.49 -18.98
N VAL A 181 -1.32 10.75 -19.40
CA VAL A 181 -0.08 11.50 -19.14
C VAL A 181 0.17 11.64 -17.63
N PHE A 182 -0.86 11.97 -16.87
CA PHE A 182 -0.77 12.09 -15.41
C PHE A 182 -0.35 10.78 -14.74
N LEU A 183 -0.91 9.65 -15.16
CA LEU A 183 -0.56 8.32 -14.65
C LEU A 183 0.87 7.93 -15.00
N ALA A 184 1.31 8.15 -16.24
CA ALA A 184 2.69 7.89 -16.66
C ALA A 184 3.69 8.67 -15.80
N GLN A 185 3.44 9.97 -15.56
CA GLN A 185 4.28 10.78 -14.68
C GLN A 185 4.24 10.31 -13.22
N THR A 186 3.06 9.91 -12.73
CA THR A 186 2.91 9.40 -11.35
C THR A 186 3.66 8.09 -11.16
N ARG A 187 3.64 7.21 -12.16
CA ARG A 187 4.43 5.98 -12.19
C ARG A 187 5.93 6.29 -12.10
N THR A 188 6.46 7.18 -12.93
CA THR A 188 7.89 7.56 -12.87
C THR A 188 8.29 8.07 -11.49
N LEU A 189 7.46 8.90 -10.85
CA LEU A 189 7.74 9.37 -9.48
C LEU A 189 7.76 8.24 -8.45
N LEU A 190 6.86 7.27 -8.57
CA LEU A 190 6.83 6.10 -7.68
C LEU A 190 8.02 5.17 -7.94
N GLU A 191 8.46 5.02 -9.18
CA GLU A 191 9.67 4.27 -9.54
C GLU A 191 10.91 4.92 -8.94
N ASP A 192 11.07 6.23 -9.14
CA ASP A 192 12.19 7.01 -8.62
C ASP A 192 12.23 7.00 -7.08
N HIS A 193 11.06 7.08 -6.44
CA HIS A 193 10.91 6.97 -4.98
C HIS A 193 11.34 5.59 -4.48
N ALA A 194 10.80 4.53 -5.05
CA ALA A 194 11.16 3.15 -4.70
C ALA A 194 12.66 2.86 -4.92
N ASP A 195 13.29 3.44 -5.95
CA ASP A 195 14.74 3.32 -6.16
C ASP A 195 15.55 4.00 -5.05
N ARG A 196 15.16 5.22 -4.63
CA ARG A 196 15.81 5.93 -3.52
C ARG A 196 15.67 5.18 -2.20
N GLU A 197 14.47 4.66 -1.91
CA GLU A 197 14.20 3.87 -0.72
C GLU A 197 14.95 2.55 -0.70
N THR A 198 15.01 1.86 -1.83
CA THR A 198 15.81 0.64 -1.97
C THR A 198 17.27 0.89 -1.58
N LEU A 199 17.88 1.96 -2.09
CA LEU A 199 19.25 2.34 -1.73
C LEU A 199 19.39 2.69 -0.23
N LEU A 200 18.38 3.30 0.39
CA LEU A 200 18.38 3.59 1.81
C LEU A 200 18.31 2.30 2.64
N PHE A 201 17.36 1.41 2.31
CA PHE A 201 17.15 0.17 3.04
C PHE A 201 18.32 -0.80 2.89
N GLU A 202 18.98 -0.84 1.74
CA GLU A 202 20.22 -1.60 1.57
C GLU A 202 21.36 -1.08 2.44
N LYS A 203 21.49 0.25 2.58
CA LYS A 203 22.47 0.86 3.50
C LYS A 203 22.17 0.52 4.96
N ILE A 204 20.90 0.63 5.37
CA ILE A 204 20.46 0.28 6.72
C ILE A 204 20.73 -1.21 6.98
N ARG A 205 20.37 -2.09 6.04
CA ARG A 205 20.65 -3.52 6.10
C ARG A 205 22.15 -3.81 6.29
N SER A 206 23.02 -3.18 5.50
CA SER A 206 24.47 -3.37 5.61
C SER A 206 24.99 -3.02 7.01
N VAL A 207 24.51 -1.92 7.59
CA VAL A 207 24.88 -1.52 8.96
C VAL A 207 24.36 -2.50 10.01
N LEU A 208 23.15 -3.04 9.82
CA LEU A 208 22.54 -4.00 10.75
C LEU A 208 23.11 -5.42 10.65
N SER A 209 23.63 -5.82 9.49
CA SER A 209 24.20 -7.17 9.26
C SER A 209 25.69 -7.31 9.56
N GLN A 210 26.42 -6.22 9.80
CA GLN A 210 27.87 -6.25 10.11
C GLN A 210 28.19 -6.51 11.60
N LYS A 211 27.20 -6.91 12.40
CA LYS A 211 27.35 -7.35 13.81
C LYS A 211 26.80 -8.75 13.98
#